data_AF-A0A4Q2Y8F3-F1
#
_entry.id   AF-A0A4Q2Y8F3-F1
#
_cell.length_a   1.000
_cell.length_b   1.000
_cell.length_c   1.000
_cell.angle_alpha   90.00
_cell.angle_beta   90.00
_cell.angle_gamma   90.00
#
_symmetry.space_group_name_H-M   'P 1'
#
loop_
_entity.id
_entity.type
_entity.pdbx_description
1 polymer ?
#
loop_
_entity_poly.entity_id
_entity_poly.type
_entity_poly.pdbx_seq_one_letter_code
_entity_poly.pdbx_strand_id
1 'polypeptide(L)'
;VETVTLAAGASATVVFPARAENTGEAVLSFHATPVSLDSGQLTEAVKHKLSDAVESRFKVTYPMPMIRQTKLVSLSAPGAKQNLRDSLDAKLLEGQGTVELGFARSPLVEAAGSIDYLLTYPYGCVEQTTSSLMPWLAVEDLSPVIPRFAKIPEAKVKAAIQAGADRLLSMQLPDGGFSYWPGASEQVSWATAYAGMGLMMAAEKGANVPQSAKDSLVKNLTESLRGIAEEKSASNLETHTRGLLVLALAGSPQPAYRNVLVDRIAELTPSARCLLATATVLEDEGNEENLAIARNLLTSKTPFKLTNDDWMPWSANDAYQLIAWLAVDPDGSEPSKALDRMLRDRNPYGQWKTTWVNGWSLLAMASYAQNEDLDSEPVTLA
;
A
#
# COMPACT_ATOMS: atom_id res chain seq x y z
N VAL A 1 -35.13 -36.40 -1.55
CA VAL A 1 -35.90 -36.42 -2.81
C VAL A 1 -37.26 -35.89 -2.46
N GLU A 2 -37.71 -34.86 -3.16
CA GLU A 2 -39.00 -34.20 -2.92
C GLU A 2 -39.83 -34.30 -4.19
N THR A 3 -41.14 -34.54 -4.05
CA THR A 3 -42.07 -34.65 -5.18
C THR A 3 -43.03 -33.48 -5.12
N VAL A 4 -43.22 -32.79 -6.25
CA VAL A 4 -44.14 -31.65 -6.35
C VAL A 4 -45.07 -31.83 -7.54
N THR A 5 -46.35 -31.55 -7.34
CA THR A 5 -47.34 -31.51 -8.41
C THR A 5 -47.41 -30.10 -8.99
N LEU A 6 -47.27 -29.99 -10.31
CA LEU A 6 -47.29 -28.72 -11.03
C LEU A 6 -48.39 -28.72 -12.08
N ALA A 7 -49.23 -27.69 -12.07
CA ALA A 7 -50.13 -27.40 -13.18
C ALA A 7 -49.34 -26.83 -14.37
N ALA A 8 -49.91 -26.90 -15.58
CA ALA A 8 -49.28 -26.33 -16.77
C ALA A 8 -49.01 -24.82 -16.59
N GLY A 9 -47.77 -24.40 -16.85
CA GLY A 9 -47.33 -23.00 -16.69
C GLY A 9 -47.09 -22.56 -15.23
N ALA A 10 -47.31 -23.44 -14.25
CA ALA A 10 -46.99 -23.15 -12.85
C ALA A 10 -45.51 -23.44 -12.54
N SER A 11 -45.01 -22.81 -11.48
CA SER A 11 -43.71 -23.11 -10.88
C SER A 11 -43.88 -23.37 -9.39
N ALA A 12 -42.97 -24.15 -8.82
CA ALA A 12 -42.90 -24.38 -7.39
C ALA A 12 -41.43 -24.38 -6.95
N THR A 13 -41.20 -23.96 -5.71
CA THR A 13 -39.88 -23.91 -5.11
C THR A 13 -39.73 -25.04 -4.10
N VAL A 14 -38.70 -25.85 -4.28
CA VAL A 14 -38.28 -26.85 -3.30
C VAL A 14 -37.04 -26.34 -2.60
N VAL A 15 -37.06 -26.36 -1.26
CA VAL A 15 -35.94 -25.87 -0.44
C VAL A 15 -35.19 -27.05 0.15
N PHE A 16 -33.88 -27.12 -0.12
CA PHE A 16 -32.99 -28.10 0.48
C PHE A 16 -32.09 -27.41 1.51
N PRO A 17 -32.33 -27.59 2.82
CA PRO A 17 -31.42 -27.05 3.82
C PRO A 17 -30.07 -27.77 3.70
N ALA A 18 -29.00 -26.99 3.56
CA ALA A 18 -27.64 -27.50 3.44
C ALA A 18 -26.73 -26.84 4.48
N ARG A 19 -25.74 -27.59 4.97
CA ARG A 19 -24.68 -27.11 5.85
C ARG A 19 -23.34 -27.49 5.22
N ALA A 20 -22.45 -26.51 5.06
CA ALA A 20 -21.10 -26.81 4.66
C ALA A 20 -20.28 -27.26 5.88
N GLU A 21 -19.61 -28.41 5.75
CA GLU A 21 -18.72 -28.94 6.80
C GLU A 21 -17.25 -28.57 6.56
N ASN A 22 -16.86 -28.35 5.31
CA ASN A 22 -15.51 -28.02 4.89
C ASN A 22 -15.50 -26.80 3.98
N THR A 23 -14.36 -26.12 3.90
CA THR A 23 -14.11 -25.08 2.90
C THR A 23 -13.68 -25.69 1.57
N GLY A 24 -13.86 -24.97 0.46
CA GLY A 24 -13.53 -25.50 -0.86
C GLY A 24 -14.52 -25.07 -1.94
N GLU A 25 -14.39 -25.65 -3.13
CA GLU A 25 -15.45 -25.57 -4.13
C GLU A 25 -16.53 -26.60 -3.77
N ALA A 26 -17.76 -26.12 -3.59
CA ALA A 26 -18.93 -26.96 -3.43
C ALA A 26 -19.69 -27.02 -4.74
N VAL A 27 -20.12 -28.22 -5.10
CA VAL A 27 -20.91 -28.50 -6.30
C VAL A 27 -22.24 -29.06 -5.85
N LEU A 28 -23.33 -28.35 -6.15
CA LEU A 28 -24.70 -28.83 -5.93
C LEU A 28 -25.32 -29.16 -7.29
N SER A 29 -25.68 -30.43 -7.47
CA SER A 29 -26.37 -30.91 -8.67
C SER A 29 -27.84 -31.18 -8.33
N PHE A 30 -28.73 -30.54 -9.07
CA PHE A 30 -30.17 -30.72 -8.95
C PHE A 30 -30.69 -31.42 -10.20
N HIS A 31 -31.49 -32.45 -10.01
CA HIS A 31 -32.13 -33.19 -11.09
C HIS A 31 -33.65 -33.14 -10.88
N ALA A 32 -34.37 -32.75 -11.91
CA ALA A 32 -35.83 -32.81 -11.97
C ALA A 32 -36.23 -33.90 -12.96
N THR A 33 -37.06 -34.85 -12.52
CA THR A 33 -37.58 -35.92 -13.38
C THR A 33 -39.08 -36.05 -13.17
N PRO A 34 -39.89 -36.11 -14.25
CA PRO A 34 -41.33 -36.31 -14.10
C PRO A 34 -41.61 -37.70 -13.50
N VAL A 35 -42.53 -37.74 -12.53
CA VAL A 35 -42.94 -38.98 -11.85
C VAL A 35 -44.24 -39.53 -12.44
N SER A 36 -45.20 -38.65 -12.72
CA SER A 36 -46.50 -38.99 -13.32
C SER A 36 -47.09 -37.79 -14.06
N LEU A 37 -48.05 -38.03 -14.95
CA LEU A 37 -48.81 -37.01 -15.67
C LEU A 37 -50.31 -37.25 -15.44
N ASP A 38 -51.06 -36.18 -15.22
CA ASP A 38 -52.53 -36.27 -15.10
C ASP A 38 -53.18 -36.67 -16.44
N SER A 39 -52.52 -36.33 -17.55
CA SER A 39 -52.94 -36.69 -18.91
C SER A 39 -51.91 -37.59 -19.61
N GLY A 40 -52.31 -38.84 -19.86
CA GLY A 40 -51.55 -39.79 -20.68
C GLY A 40 -50.51 -40.63 -19.93
N GLN A 41 -49.75 -41.41 -20.70
CA GLN A 41 -48.69 -42.27 -20.17
C GLN A 41 -47.33 -41.56 -20.24
N LEU A 42 -46.56 -41.65 -19.15
CA LEU A 42 -45.18 -41.19 -19.11
C LEU A 42 -44.27 -42.16 -19.88
N THR A 43 -44.22 -42.02 -21.21
CA THR A 43 -43.27 -42.78 -22.04
C THR A 43 -41.83 -42.30 -21.81
N GLU A 44 -40.83 -43.13 -22.09
CA GLU A 44 -39.42 -42.75 -21.92
C GLU A 44 -39.02 -41.50 -22.73
N ALA A 45 -39.57 -41.33 -23.92
CA ALA A 45 -39.34 -40.13 -24.73
C ALA A 45 -39.89 -38.86 -24.06
N VAL A 46 -41.07 -38.94 -23.43
CA VAL A 46 -41.67 -37.82 -22.71
C VAL A 46 -40.93 -37.55 -21.40
N LYS A 47 -40.52 -38.60 -20.69
CA LYS A 47 -39.72 -38.50 -19.47
C LYS A 47 -38.40 -37.77 -19.75
N HIS A 48 -37.67 -38.17 -20.78
CA HIS A 48 -36.43 -37.50 -21.17
C HIS A 48 -36.66 -36.03 -21.57
N LYS A 49 -37.76 -35.73 -22.28
CA LYS A 49 -38.07 -34.36 -22.72
C LYS A 49 -38.41 -33.42 -21.56
N LEU A 50 -38.99 -33.94 -20.48
CA LEU A 50 -39.43 -33.16 -19.32
C LEU A 50 -38.45 -33.22 -18.14
N SER A 51 -37.38 -34.01 -18.26
CA SER A 51 -36.29 -34.04 -17.30
C SER A 51 -35.35 -32.86 -17.52
N ASP A 52 -34.82 -32.31 -16.42
CA ASP A 52 -33.84 -31.25 -16.47
C ASP A 52 -32.80 -31.43 -15.34
N ALA A 53 -31.61 -30.85 -15.52
CA ALA A 53 -30.56 -30.88 -14.52
C ALA A 53 -29.76 -29.59 -14.53
N VAL A 54 -29.45 -29.07 -13.35
CA VAL A 54 -28.60 -27.90 -13.17
C VAL A 54 -27.52 -28.17 -12.15
N GLU A 55 -26.33 -27.64 -12.43
CA GLU A 55 -25.21 -27.65 -11.51
C GLU A 55 -24.92 -26.21 -11.05
N SER A 56 -24.81 -26.02 -9.74
CA SER A 56 -24.39 -24.76 -9.13
C SER A 56 -23.07 -24.96 -8.40
N ARG A 57 -22.08 -24.12 -8.73
CA ARG A 57 -20.77 -24.11 -8.09
C ARG A 57 -20.63 -22.86 -7.26
N PHE A 58 -20.15 -23.00 -6.03
CA PHE A 58 -19.81 -21.85 -5.19
C PHE A 58 -18.64 -22.17 -4.27
N LYS A 59 -17.92 -21.13 -3.89
CA LYS A 59 -16.80 -21.25 -2.95
C LYS A 59 -17.32 -21.15 -1.53
N VAL A 60 -17.10 -22.21 -0.74
CA VAL A 60 -17.27 -22.17 0.71
C VAL A 60 -15.98 -21.67 1.33
N THR A 61 -16.09 -20.57 2.07
CA THR A 61 -14.99 -19.96 2.82
C THR A 61 -15.29 -19.99 4.32
N TYR A 62 -14.26 -19.75 5.14
CA TYR A 62 -14.49 -19.56 6.57
C TYR A 62 -15.35 -18.29 6.79
N PRO A 63 -16.32 -18.34 7.72
CA PRO A 63 -17.14 -17.18 8.05
C PRO A 63 -16.34 -16.09 8.78
N MET A 64 -15.17 -16.44 9.33
CA MET A 64 -14.25 -15.56 10.03
C MET A 64 -12.89 -15.54 9.32
N PRO A 65 -12.16 -14.41 9.36
CA PRO A 65 -10.80 -14.34 8.84
C PRO A 65 -9.89 -15.35 9.52
N MET A 66 -8.98 -15.96 8.76
CA MET A 66 -7.90 -16.78 9.32
C MET A 66 -7.00 -15.89 10.17
N ILE A 67 -6.66 -16.35 11.38
CA ILE A 67 -5.67 -15.67 12.22
C ILE A 67 -4.29 -15.98 11.65
N ARG A 68 -3.47 -14.94 11.48
CA ARG A 68 -2.09 -15.03 11.00
C ARG A 68 -1.18 -14.26 11.94
N GLN A 69 0.04 -14.76 12.12
CA GLN A 69 1.11 -14.02 12.79
C GLN A 69 2.40 -14.17 12.00
N THR A 70 3.10 -13.05 11.81
CA THR A 70 4.41 -12.94 11.18
C THR A 70 5.41 -12.51 12.26
N LYS A 71 6.55 -13.19 12.34
CA LYS A 71 7.63 -12.87 13.27
C LYS A 71 8.96 -12.85 12.53
N LEU A 72 9.67 -11.73 12.63
CA LEU A 72 11.07 -11.67 12.24
C LEU A 72 11.94 -12.11 13.41
N VAL A 73 12.92 -12.94 13.10
CA VAL A 73 13.96 -13.36 14.03
C VAL A 73 15.31 -13.11 13.36
N SER A 74 16.13 -12.28 14.00
CA SER A 74 17.52 -12.07 13.56
C SER A 74 18.44 -13.06 14.25
N LEU A 75 19.19 -13.82 13.46
CA LEU A 75 20.24 -14.71 13.94
C LEU A 75 21.59 -14.02 13.73
N SER A 76 22.01 -13.23 14.72
CA SER A 76 23.18 -12.35 14.63
C SER A 76 24.52 -13.05 14.85
N ALA A 77 24.54 -14.34 15.20
CA ALA A 77 25.77 -15.09 15.43
C ALA A 77 25.66 -16.55 14.93
N PRO A 78 26.74 -17.14 14.40
CA PRO A 78 26.79 -18.56 14.07
C PRO A 78 26.41 -19.43 15.28
N GLY A 79 25.49 -20.38 15.07
CA GLY A 79 25.02 -21.28 16.13
C GLY A 79 24.02 -20.66 17.11
N ALA A 80 23.61 -19.40 16.91
CA ALA A 80 22.49 -18.83 17.65
C ALA A 80 21.22 -19.68 17.42
N LYS A 81 20.55 -20.01 18.52
CA LYS A 81 19.29 -20.77 18.50
C LYS A 81 18.18 -19.88 19.03
N GLN A 82 17.03 -19.93 18.36
CA GLN A 82 15.84 -19.24 18.82
C GLN A 82 14.65 -20.19 18.81
N ASN A 83 13.92 -20.23 19.92
CA ASN A 83 12.67 -20.97 20.00
C ASN A 83 11.53 -20.13 19.40
N LEU A 84 11.13 -20.48 18.18
CA LEU A 84 10.06 -19.76 17.48
C LEU A 84 8.70 -19.96 18.15
N ARG A 85 8.46 -21.10 18.82
CA ARG A 85 7.16 -21.40 19.46
C ARG A 85 6.83 -20.42 20.58
N ASP A 86 7.84 -20.01 21.35
CA ASP A 86 7.67 -19.08 22.47
C ASP A 86 7.25 -17.67 22.00
N SER A 87 7.47 -17.36 20.72
CA SER A 87 7.11 -16.08 20.12
C SER A 87 5.71 -16.07 19.49
N LEU A 88 5.04 -17.22 19.38
CA LEU A 88 3.73 -17.35 18.75
C LEU A 88 2.58 -17.18 19.75
N ASP A 89 1.46 -16.63 19.29
CA ASP A 89 0.23 -16.52 20.07
C ASP A 89 -0.30 -17.92 20.44
N ALA A 90 -0.74 -18.10 21.69
CA ALA A 90 -1.30 -19.37 22.17
C ALA A 90 -2.48 -19.87 21.32
N LYS A 91 -3.32 -18.95 20.83
CA LYS A 91 -4.46 -19.31 19.96
C LYS A 91 -4.04 -19.90 18.63
N LEU A 92 -2.88 -19.49 18.11
CA LEU A 92 -2.31 -20.07 16.89
C LEU A 92 -1.67 -21.43 17.17
N LEU A 93 -1.04 -21.59 18.34
CA LEU A 93 -0.44 -22.86 18.76
C LEU A 93 -1.48 -23.95 19.03
N GLU A 94 -2.68 -23.57 19.47
CA GLU A 94 -3.82 -24.48 19.69
C GLU A 94 -4.65 -24.73 18.42
N GLY A 95 -4.43 -23.96 17.36
CA GLY A 95 -5.17 -24.04 16.10
C GLY A 95 -4.63 -25.09 15.11
N GLN A 96 -5.31 -25.19 13.97
CA GLN A 96 -4.82 -25.92 12.79
C GLN A 96 -4.51 -24.92 11.68
N GLY A 97 -3.38 -25.10 10.99
CA GLY A 97 -2.95 -24.18 9.94
C GLY A 97 -1.61 -24.57 9.32
N THR A 98 -1.03 -23.64 8.57
CA THR A 98 0.28 -23.78 7.93
C THR A 98 1.31 -22.89 8.60
N VAL A 99 2.57 -23.33 8.63
CA VAL A 99 3.72 -22.52 9.03
C VAL A 99 4.62 -22.37 7.83
N GLU A 100 4.91 -21.12 7.46
CA GLU A 100 5.86 -20.79 6.41
C GLU A 100 7.12 -20.21 7.06
N LEU A 101 8.28 -20.77 6.71
CA LEU A 101 9.59 -20.29 7.17
C LEU A 101 10.35 -19.73 5.97
N GLY A 102 10.70 -18.45 6.03
CA GLY A 102 11.54 -17.77 5.07
C GLY A 102 12.89 -17.43 5.70
N PHE A 103 13.96 -17.58 4.92
CA PHE A 103 15.31 -17.19 5.31
C PHE A 103 15.79 -16.11 4.36
N ALA A 104 16.28 -15.00 4.90
CA ALA A 104 16.81 -13.89 4.12
C ALA A 104 18.03 -13.30 4.82
N ARG A 105 18.95 -12.74 4.03
CA ARG A 105 20.11 -11.99 4.52
C ARG A 105 19.80 -10.52 4.78
N SER A 106 18.63 -10.05 4.35
CA SER A 106 18.19 -8.67 4.47
C SER A 106 16.85 -8.59 5.22
N PRO A 107 16.69 -7.63 6.14
CA PRO A 107 15.41 -7.40 6.82
C PRO A 107 14.31 -6.88 5.88
N LEU A 108 14.65 -6.48 4.65
CA LEU A 108 13.71 -6.00 3.64
C LEU A 108 12.67 -7.06 3.20
N VAL A 109 12.92 -8.35 3.47
CA VAL A 109 11.92 -9.41 3.26
C VAL A 109 10.59 -9.13 3.98
N GLU A 110 10.62 -8.34 5.05
CA GLU A 110 9.45 -7.96 5.83
C GLU A 110 8.47 -7.03 5.10
N ALA A 111 8.90 -6.39 4.00
CA ALA A 111 8.02 -5.63 3.12
C ALA A 111 6.88 -6.49 2.52
N ALA A 112 7.08 -7.81 2.41
CA ALA A 112 6.12 -8.73 1.78
C ALA A 112 4.69 -8.64 2.38
N GLY A 113 4.56 -8.44 3.69
CA GLY A 113 3.26 -8.32 4.35
C GLY A 113 2.48 -7.06 3.95
N SER A 114 3.17 -5.94 3.77
CA SER A 114 2.60 -4.66 3.33
C SER A 114 2.28 -4.65 1.84
N ILE A 115 3.08 -5.37 1.05
CA ILE A 115 2.81 -5.61 -0.36
C ILE A 115 1.49 -6.36 -0.53
N ASP A 116 1.30 -7.48 0.19
CA ASP A 116 0.06 -8.25 0.11
C ASP A 116 -1.16 -7.42 0.47
N TYR A 117 -1.03 -6.59 1.51
CA TYR A 117 -2.09 -5.68 1.93
C TYR A 117 -2.46 -4.68 0.84
N LEU A 118 -1.47 -3.97 0.28
CA LEU A 118 -1.70 -2.90 -0.68
C LEU A 118 -2.10 -3.42 -2.07
N LEU A 119 -1.63 -4.60 -2.47
CA LEU A 119 -2.01 -5.22 -3.74
C LEU A 119 -3.45 -5.76 -3.77
N THR A 120 -4.03 -6.05 -2.60
CA THR A 120 -5.38 -6.62 -2.49
C THR A 120 -6.42 -5.63 -1.97
N TYR A 121 -6.01 -4.38 -1.69
CA TYR A 121 -6.87 -3.39 -1.05
C TYR A 121 -7.98 -2.89 -2.00
N PRO A 122 -9.27 -3.14 -1.72
CA PRO A 122 -10.34 -3.02 -2.72
C PRO A 122 -10.99 -1.62 -2.78
N TYR A 123 -10.29 -0.56 -2.35
CA TYR A 123 -10.89 0.76 -2.18
C TYR A 123 -10.16 1.84 -2.99
N GLY A 124 -10.90 2.87 -3.42
CA GLY A 124 -10.52 3.73 -4.55
C GLY A 124 -10.51 5.23 -4.29
N CYS A 125 -10.38 5.68 -3.04
CA CYS A 125 -10.05 7.09 -2.72
C CYS A 125 -8.69 7.46 -3.32
N VAL A 126 -8.39 8.76 -3.37
CA VAL A 126 -7.07 9.28 -3.75
C VAL A 126 -5.92 8.77 -2.85
N GLU A 127 -6.12 8.73 -1.54
CA GLU A 127 -5.12 8.20 -0.58
C GLU A 127 -4.83 6.72 -0.84
N GLN A 128 -5.88 5.95 -1.08
CA GLN A 128 -5.80 4.50 -1.26
C GLN A 128 -5.19 4.17 -2.61
N THR A 129 -5.58 4.89 -3.67
CA THR A 129 -5.00 4.77 -5.01
C THR A 129 -3.51 5.05 -4.95
N THR A 130 -3.12 6.17 -4.34
CA THR A 130 -1.71 6.55 -4.18
C THR A 130 -0.94 5.49 -3.37
N SER A 131 -1.49 5.03 -2.25
CA SER A 131 -0.86 3.99 -1.42
C SER A 131 -0.72 2.66 -2.16
N SER A 132 -1.73 2.26 -2.93
CA SER A 132 -1.74 1.00 -3.72
C SER A 132 -0.78 1.01 -4.91
N LEU A 133 -0.36 2.21 -5.34
CA LEU A 133 0.64 2.39 -6.38
C LEU A 133 2.07 2.15 -5.84
N MET A 134 2.34 2.46 -4.58
CA MET A 134 3.67 2.35 -3.97
C MET A 134 4.34 0.97 -4.10
N PRO A 135 3.66 -0.17 -3.87
CA PRO A 135 4.26 -1.48 -4.08
C PRO A 135 4.73 -1.70 -5.52
N TRP A 136 4.00 -1.18 -6.51
CA TRP A 136 4.34 -1.34 -7.92
C TRP A 136 5.57 -0.52 -8.31
N LEU A 137 5.70 0.68 -7.75
CA LEU A 137 6.89 1.54 -7.92
C LEU A 137 8.14 0.88 -7.32
N ALA A 138 7.98 0.10 -6.25
CA ALA A 138 9.06 -0.57 -5.53
C ALA A 138 9.43 -1.96 -6.05
N VAL A 139 8.71 -2.53 -7.04
CA VAL A 139 8.93 -3.92 -7.49
C VAL A 139 10.35 -4.12 -7.98
N GLU A 140 10.85 -3.20 -8.81
CA GLU A 140 12.19 -3.27 -9.40
C GLU A 140 13.26 -3.31 -8.30
N ASP A 141 13.21 -2.33 -7.39
CA ASP A 141 14.20 -2.12 -6.33
C ASP A 141 14.20 -3.25 -5.30
N LEU A 142 13.02 -3.80 -5.00
CA LEU A 142 12.86 -4.87 -4.00
C LEU A 142 12.90 -6.29 -4.62
N SER A 143 12.96 -6.43 -5.95
CA SER A 143 13.01 -7.75 -6.60
C SER A 143 14.20 -8.64 -6.20
N PRO A 144 15.41 -8.11 -5.89
CA PRO A 144 16.53 -8.94 -5.45
C PRO A 144 16.31 -9.56 -4.06
N VAL A 145 15.55 -8.88 -3.19
CA VAL A 145 15.33 -9.28 -1.79
C VAL A 145 13.96 -9.89 -1.53
N ILE A 146 13.00 -9.70 -2.44
CA ILE A 146 11.64 -10.26 -2.36
C ILE A 146 11.42 -11.22 -3.52
N PRO A 147 11.58 -12.55 -3.32
CA PRO A 147 11.48 -13.54 -4.40
C PRO A 147 10.17 -13.53 -5.18
N ARG A 148 9.08 -13.05 -4.57
CA ARG A 148 7.79 -12.91 -5.23
C ARG A 148 7.79 -11.81 -6.29
N PHE A 149 8.53 -10.72 -6.07
CA PHE A 149 8.66 -9.63 -7.03
C PHE A 149 9.48 -10.02 -8.24
N ALA A 150 10.53 -10.81 -8.07
CA ALA A 150 11.29 -11.40 -9.17
C ALA A 150 10.44 -12.25 -10.15
N LYS A 151 9.25 -12.72 -9.72
CA LYS A 151 8.32 -13.51 -10.54
C LYS A 151 7.24 -12.68 -11.24
N ILE A 152 7.16 -11.39 -10.96
CA ILE A 152 6.14 -10.51 -11.57
C ILE A 152 6.65 -10.07 -12.95
N PRO A 153 5.91 -10.32 -14.05
CA PRO A 153 6.32 -9.85 -15.36
C PRO A 153 6.40 -8.32 -15.41
N GLU A 154 7.46 -7.78 -16.01
CA GLU A 154 7.66 -6.33 -16.17
C GLU A 154 6.44 -5.63 -16.81
N ALA A 155 5.86 -6.27 -17.84
CA ALA A 155 4.65 -5.76 -18.49
C ALA A 155 3.46 -5.60 -17.52
N LYS A 156 3.34 -6.48 -16.52
CA LYS A 156 2.31 -6.37 -15.48
C LYS A 156 2.59 -5.20 -14.54
N VAL A 157 3.87 -4.97 -14.18
CA VAL A 157 4.28 -3.81 -13.37
C VAL A 157 3.94 -2.51 -14.10
N LYS A 158 4.37 -2.37 -15.35
CA LYS A 158 4.08 -1.18 -16.17
C LYS A 158 2.57 -0.93 -16.33
N ALA A 159 1.79 -1.97 -16.60
CA ALA A 159 0.34 -1.86 -16.70
C ALA A 159 -0.30 -1.40 -15.37
N ALA A 160 0.18 -1.89 -14.23
CA ALA A 160 -0.33 -1.49 -12.92
C ALA A 160 0.04 -0.03 -12.58
N ILE A 161 1.27 0.40 -12.87
CA ILE A 161 1.70 1.79 -12.67
C ILE A 161 0.88 2.72 -13.56
N GLN A 162 0.68 2.38 -14.84
CA GLN A 162 -0.17 3.16 -15.75
C GLN A 162 -1.61 3.25 -15.24
N ALA A 163 -2.20 2.14 -14.81
CA ALA A 163 -3.56 2.13 -14.27
C ALA A 163 -3.70 2.99 -13.01
N GLY A 164 -2.69 2.98 -12.14
CA GLY A 164 -2.62 3.86 -10.98
C GLY A 164 -2.54 5.34 -11.37
N ALA A 165 -1.69 5.69 -12.35
CA ALA A 165 -1.59 7.05 -12.88
C ALA A 165 -2.91 7.53 -13.49
N ASP A 166 -3.55 6.72 -14.34
CA ASP A 166 -4.85 7.03 -14.97
C ASP A 166 -5.92 7.24 -13.91
N ARG A 167 -5.91 6.41 -12.85
CA ARG A 167 -6.84 6.55 -11.74
C ARG A 167 -6.60 7.85 -10.98
N LEU A 168 -5.36 8.22 -10.66
CA LEU A 168 -5.03 9.49 -10.03
C LEU A 168 -5.50 10.67 -10.90
N LEU A 169 -5.20 10.64 -12.20
CA LEU A 169 -5.63 11.67 -13.16
C LEU A 169 -7.16 11.84 -13.20
N SER A 170 -7.93 10.77 -12.98
CA SER A 170 -9.41 10.86 -12.88
C SER A 170 -9.92 11.67 -11.66
N MET A 171 -9.04 11.96 -10.71
CA MET A 171 -9.32 12.76 -9.50
C MET A 171 -8.63 14.13 -9.54
N GLN A 172 -7.86 14.41 -10.59
CA GLN A 172 -7.24 15.73 -10.77
C GLN A 172 -8.29 16.72 -11.29
N LEU A 173 -8.31 17.91 -10.67
CA LEU A 173 -9.20 19.01 -11.01
C LEU A 173 -8.58 19.91 -12.08
N PRO A 174 -9.38 20.77 -12.76
CA PRO A 174 -8.88 21.66 -13.81
C PRO A 174 -7.79 22.64 -13.34
N ASP A 175 -7.77 22.98 -12.05
CA ASP A 175 -6.76 23.84 -11.43
C ASP A 175 -5.47 23.09 -11.04
N GLY A 176 -5.38 21.78 -11.30
CA GLY A 176 -4.25 20.91 -10.97
C GLY A 176 -4.30 20.28 -9.58
N GLY A 177 -5.25 20.70 -8.73
CA GLY A 177 -5.51 20.09 -7.43
C GLY A 177 -6.10 18.68 -7.55
N PHE A 178 -6.21 17.96 -6.44
CA PHE A 178 -6.87 16.65 -6.39
C PHE A 178 -8.05 16.66 -5.43
N SER A 179 -9.11 15.96 -5.81
CA SER A 179 -10.24 15.65 -4.94
C SER A 179 -10.11 14.25 -4.34
N TYR A 180 -10.94 13.91 -3.34
CA TYR A 180 -10.89 12.59 -2.70
C TYR A 180 -11.36 11.43 -3.60
N TRP A 181 -12.28 11.74 -4.52
CA TRP A 181 -13.01 10.75 -5.31
C TRP A 181 -13.16 11.22 -6.75
N PRO A 182 -13.20 10.30 -7.74
CA PRO A 182 -13.46 10.69 -9.12
C PRO A 182 -14.80 11.39 -9.26
N GLY A 183 -14.83 12.47 -10.05
CA GLY A 183 -16.03 13.27 -10.27
C GLY A 183 -16.39 14.22 -9.12
N ALA A 184 -15.65 14.22 -8.01
CA ALA A 184 -15.75 15.28 -7.01
C ALA A 184 -15.07 16.56 -7.53
N SER A 185 -15.62 17.71 -7.18
CA SER A 185 -15.17 19.03 -7.63
C SER A 185 -14.42 19.84 -6.58
N GLU A 186 -14.33 19.32 -5.34
CA GLU A 186 -13.68 20.02 -4.23
C GLU A 186 -12.23 19.55 -4.09
N GLN A 187 -11.30 20.50 -4.15
CA GLN A 187 -9.89 20.26 -3.91
C GLN A 187 -9.66 19.92 -2.43
N VAL A 188 -8.76 18.97 -2.18
CA VAL A 188 -8.23 18.72 -0.84
C VAL A 188 -6.71 18.86 -0.87
N SER A 189 -6.17 19.91 -0.25
CA SER A 189 -4.73 20.24 -0.32
C SER A 189 -3.82 19.10 0.12
N TRP A 190 -4.19 18.38 1.17
CA TRP A 190 -3.46 17.19 1.62
C TRP A 190 -3.43 16.09 0.54
N ALA A 191 -4.57 15.85 -0.12
CA ALA A 191 -4.67 14.89 -1.22
C ALA A 191 -3.88 15.35 -2.43
N THR A 192 -3.92 16.65 -2.79
CA THR A 192 -3.12 17.22 -3.88
C THR A 192 -1.63 16.91 -3.71
N ALA A 193 -1.08 17.18 -2.52
CA ALA A 193 0.33 16.92 -2.26
C ALA A 193 0.66 15.42 -2.31
N TYR A 194 -0.21 14.54 -1.81
CA TYR A 194 0.06 13.10 -1.81
C TYR A 194 -0.13 12.43 -3.17
N ALA A 195 -1.26 12.70 -3.83
CA ALA A 195 -1.56 12.22 -5.17
C ALA A 195 -0.55 12.74 -6.19
N GLY A 196 -0.16 14.01 -6.05
CA GLY A 196 0.88 14.62 -6.86
C GLY A 196 2.20 13.88 -6.76
N MET A 197 2.60 13.48 -5.56
CA MET A 197 3.81 12.66 -5.36
C MET A 197 3.69 11.33 -6.10
N GLY A 198 2.59 10.59 -5.89
CA GLY A 198 2.37 9.31 -6.59
C GLY A 198 2.34 9.45 -8.11
N LEU A 199 1.75 10.53 -8.62
CA LEU A 199 1.68 10.81 -10.06
C LEU A 199 3.07 11.14 -10.65
N MET A 200 3.89 11.92 -9.95
CA MET A 200 5.25 12.24 -10.38
C MET A 200 6.14 10.99 -10.38
N MET A 201 6.06 10.16 -9.35
CA MET A 201 6.81 8.90 -9.28
C MET A 201 6.36 7.88 -10.34
N ALA A 202 5.05 7.82 -10.64
CA ALA A 202 4.55 7.01 -11.75
C ALA A 202 5.11 7.48 -13.09
N ALA A 203 5.17 8.80 -13.30
CA ALA A 203 5.72 9.38 -14.51
C ALA A 203 7.22 9.06 -14.66
N GLU A 204 7.98 9.12 -13.57
CA GLU A 204 9.40 8.73 -13.52
C GLU A 204 9.59 7.25 -13.88
N LYS A 205 8.74 6.36 -13.37
CA LYS A 205 8.71 4.92 -13.72
C LYS A 205 8.08 4.63 -15.10
N GLY A 206 7.85 5.66 -15.92
CA GLY A 206 7.47 5.52 -17.33
C GLY A 206 5.97 5.48 -17.62
N ALA A 207 5.11 5.81 -16.67
CA ALA A 207 3.69 6.01 -16.97
C ALA A 207 3.47 7.25 -17.85
N ASN A 208 2.54 7.14 -18.79
CA ASN A 208 2.15 8.25 -19.64
C ASN A 208 1.27 9.24 -18.85
N VAL A 209 1.90 10.26 -18.28
CA VAL A 209 1.24 11.37 -17.59
C VAL A 209 1.31 12.61 -18.49
N PRO A 210 0.17 13.18 -18.91
CA PRO A 210 0.15 14.37 -19.77
C PRO A 210 0.93 15.54 -19.18
N GLN A 211 1.74 16.22 -19.99
CA GLN A 211 2.53 17.37 -19.51
C GLN A 211 1.65 18.47 -18.91
N SER A 212 0.48 18.72 -19.51
CA SER A 212 -0.51 19.68 -18.98
C SER A 212 -1.00 19.36 -17.57
N ALA A 213 -1.07 18.07 -17.21
CA ALA A 213 -1.46 17.62 -15.87
C ALA A 213 -0.33 17.86 -14.85
N LYS A 214 0.93 17.68 -15.25
CA LYS A 214 2.10 18.00 -14.43
C LYS A 214 2.21 19.51 -14.21
N ASP A 215 2.06 20.29 -15.28
CA ASP A 215 2.18 21.74 -15.23
C ASP A 215 1.08 22.38 -14.36
N SER A 216 -0.17 21.88 -14.45
CA SER A 216 -1.26 22.35 -13.61
C SER A 216 -1.03 21.98 -12.13
N LEU A 217 -0.53 20.78 -11.84
CA LEU A 217 -0.17 20.38 -10.48
C LEU A 217 0.94 21.27 -9.89
N VAL A 218 2.02 21.51 -10.64
CA VAL A 218 3.13 22.38 -10.24
C VAL A 218 2.62 23.79 -9.96
N LYS A 219 1.75 24.32 -10.82
CA LYS A 219 1.10 25.62 -10.62
C LYS A 219 0.28 25.62 -9.33
N ASN A 220 -0.61 24.64 -9.13
CA ASN A 220 -1.47 24.55 -7.93
C ASN A 220 -0.66 24.51 -6.64
N LEU A 221 0.36 23.64 -6.59
CA LEU A 221 1.23 23.50 -5.42
C LEU A 221 2.01 24.79 -5.15
N THR A 222 2.55 25.44 -6.19
CA THR A 222 3.27 26.72 -6.04
C THR A 222 2.34 27.82 -5.51
N GLU A 223 1.10 27.88 -6.01
CA GLU A 223 0.10 28.84 -5.53
C GLU A 223 -0.33 28.54 -4.08
N SER A 224 -0.37 27.28 -3.69
CA SER A 224 -0.69 26.87 -2.30
C SER A 224 0.35 27.33 -1.28
N LEU A 225 1.60 27.58 -1.69
CA LEU A 225 2.67 28.08 -0.80
C LEU A 225 2.53 29.58 -0.48
N ARG A 226 1.61 30.30 -1.13
CA ARG A 226 1.38 31.72 -0.84
C ARG A 226 0.83 31.87 0.58
N GLY A 227 1.41 32.78 1.35
CA GLY A 227 1.04 32.99 2.75
C GLY A 227 1.65 32.00 3.73
N ILE A 228 2.57 31.12 3.29
CA ILE A 228 3.18 30.11 4.14
C ILE A 228 3.80 30.71 5.41
N ALA A 229 4.33 31.94 5.36
CA ALA A 229 4.92 32.64 6.50
C ALA A 229 3.93 32.91 7.64
N GLU A 230 2.63 33.01 7.33
CA GLU A 230 1.56 33.31 8.29
C GLU A 230 0.75 32.07 8.69
N GLU A 231 1.00 30.91 8.08
CA GLU A 231 0.31 29.64 8.37
C GLU A 231 0.59 29.18 9.81
N LYS A 232 -0.44 28.80 10.55
CA LYS A 232 -0.37 28.40 11.97
C LYS A 232 -0.77 26.96 12.22
N SER A 233 -1.31 26.28 11.22
CA SER A 233 -1.65 24.86 11.28
C SER A 233 -0.41 24.02 11.00
N ALA A 234 -0.10 23.10 11.93
CA ALA A 234 1.02 22.18 11.76
C ALA A 234 0.76 21.18 10.62
N SER A 235 -0.49 20.73 10.49
CA SER A 235 -0.96 19.88 9.39
C SER A 235 -0.82 20.57 8.01
N ASN A 236 -1.14 21.87 7.92
CA ASN A 236 -0.94 22.61 6.67
C ASN A 236 0.54 22.81 6.36
N LEU A 237 1.37 23.14 7.35
CA LEU A 237 2.83 23.23 7.18
C LEU A 237 3.41 21.90 6.68
N GLU A 238 2.99 20.76 7.25
CA GLU A 238 3.41 19.45 6.75
C GLU A 238 2.95 19.23 5.30
N THR A 239 1.71 19.61 4.97
CA THR A 239 1.19 19.56 3.59
C THR A 239 2.04 20.41 2.64
N HIS A 240 2.50 21.59 3.05
CA HIS A 240 3.43 22.41 2.27
C HIS A 240 4.81 21.77 2.12
N THR A 241 5.37 21.15 3.16
CA THR A 241 6.64 20.41 3.04
C THR A 241 6.54 19.24 2.05
N ARG A 242 5.39 18.54 2.04
CA ARG A 242 5.11 17.52 1.02
C ARG A 242 4.94 18.13 -0.37
N GLY A 243 4.27 19.28 -0.47
CA GLY A 243 4.17 20.03 -1.72
C GLY A 243 5.55 20.42 -2.29
N LEU A 244 6.46 20.89 -1.43
CA LEU A 244 7.86 21.19 -1.81
C LEU A 244 8.60 19.95 -2.30
N LEU A 245 8.40 18.79 -1.65
CA LEU A 245 8.93 17.51 -2.13
C LEU A 245 8.42 17.17 -3.54
N VAL A 246 7.12 17.31 -3.79
CA VAL A 246 6.53 17.06 -5.11
C VAL A 246 7.06 18.03 -6.16
N LEU A 247 7.24 19.30 -5.80
CA LEU A 247 7.80 20.33 -6.67
C LEU A 247 9.26 20.01 -7.03
N ALA A 248 10.06 19.51 -6.09
CA ALA A 248 11.42 19.03 -6.36
C ALA A 248 11.42 17.81 -7.30
N LEU A 249 10.56 16.80 -7.05
CA LEU A 249 10.37 15.65 -7.95
C LEU A 249 9.93 16.06 -9.37
N ALA A 250 9.23 17.19 -9.49
CA ALA A 250 8.81 17.77 -10.76
C ALA A 250 9.86 18.64 -11.44
N GLY A 251 11.06 18.77 -10.87
CA GLY A 251 12.11 19.64 -11.40
C GLY A 251 11.79 21.14 -11.28
N SER A 252 10.88 21.52 -10.37
CA SER A 252 10.49 22.90 -10.11
C SER A 252 10.66 23.26 -8.62
N PRO A 253 11.86 23.06 -8.03
CA PRO A 253 12.09 23.31 -6.61
C PRO A 253 11.82 24.78 -6.25
N GLN A 254 11.48 25.04 -4.98
CA GLN A 254 11.14 26.37 -4.49
C GLN A 254 12.00 26.80 -3.29
N PRO A 255 13.30 27.12 -3.50
CA PRO A 255 14.24 27.43 -2.41
C PRO A 255 13.77 28.57 -1.49
N ALA A 256 13.09 29.58 -2.06
CA ALA A 256 12.59 30.72 -1.28
C ALA A 256 11.56 30.30 -0.23
N TYR A 257 10.58 29.45 -0.59
CA TYR A 257 9.59 28.94 0.35
C TYR A 257 10.19 27.91 1.31
N ARG A 258 11.15 27.10 0.84
CA ARG A 258 11.93 26.19 1.69
C ARG A 258 12.67 26.94 2.80
N ASN A 259 13.33 28.06 2.49
CA ASN A 259 14.04 28.87 3.49
C ASN A 259 13.11 29.43 4.57
N VAL A 260 11.90 29.87 4.20
CA VAL A 260 10.88 30.31 5.18
C VAL A 260 10.56 29.20 6.18
N LEU A 261 10.46 27.94 5.72
CA LEU A 261 10.19 26.80 6.61
C LEU A 261 11.40 26.39 7.45
N VAL A 262 12.61 26.50 6.91
CA VAL A 262 13.87 26.27 7.66
C VAL A 262 13.97 27.24 8.84
N ASP A 263 13.70 28.52 8.63
CA ASP A 263 13.68 29.55 9.69
C ASP A 263 12.61 29.27 10.75
N ARG A 264 11.57 28.54 10.37
CA ARG A 264 10.42 28.15 11.22
C ARG A 264 10.48 26.71 11.70
N ILE A 265 11.67 26.12 11.80
CA ILE A 265 11.87 24.73 12.26
C ILE A 265 11.15 24.37 13.57
N ALA A 266 10.99 25.33 14.48
CA ALA A 266 10.27 25.16 15.75
C ALA A 266 8.75 24.90 15.58
N GLU A 267 8.21 25.20 14.40
CA GLU A 267 6.81 25.06 14.04
C GLU A 267 6.57 23.84 13.15
N LEU A 268 7.63 23.14 12.75
CA LEU A 268 7.56 21.92 11.95
C LEU A 268 7.52 20.68 12.85
N THR A 269 6.56 19.80 12.58
CA THR A 269 6.53 18.44 13.15
C THR A 269 7.80 17.67 12.75
N PRO A 270 8.20 16.62 13.48
CA PRO A 270 9.31 15.76 13.06
C PRO A 270 9.14 15.21 11.63
N SER A 271 7.91 14.88 11.25
CA SER A 271 7.57 14.42 9.90
C SER A 271 7.74 15.51 8.85
N ALA A 272 7.26 16.73 9.11
CA ALA A 272 7.47 17.87 8.23
C ALA A 272 8.95 18.22 8.03
N ARG A 273 9.79 18.09 9.08
CA ARG A 273 11.25 18.27 8.97
C ARG A 273 11.89 17.24 8.04
N CYS A 274 11.46 15.98 8.12
CA CYS A 274 11.99 14.92 7.26
C CYS A 274 11.58 15.13 5.79
N LEU A 275 10.32 15.50 5.55
CA LEU A 275 9.83 15.84 4.20
C LEU A 275 10.58 17.04 3.61
N LEU A 276 10.78 18.10 4.41
CA LEU A 276 11.54 19.27 3.98
C LEU A 276 13.02 18.96 3.73
N ALA A 277 13.64 18.14 4.57
CA ALA A 277 15.02 17.69 4.37
C ALA A 277 15.16 16.92 3.05
N THR A 278 14.25 15.98 2.79
CA THR A 278 14.23 15.22 1.53
C THR A 278 14.03 16.15 0.33
N ALA A 279 13.06 17.07 0.41
CA ALA A 279 12.82 18.06 -0.64
C ALA A 279 14.08 18.91 -0.89
N THR A 280 14.77 19.35 0.16
CA THR A 280 15.98 20.19 0.11
C THR A 280 17.11 19.49 -0.64
N VAL A 281 17.33 18.19 -0.40
CA VAL A 281 18.35 17.42 -1.14
C VAL A 281 17.99 17.29 -2.62
N LEU A 282 16.72 17.02 -2.93
CA LEU A 282 16.24 16.88 -4.30
C LEU A 282 16.20 18.19 -5.10
N GLU A 283 16.35 19.36 -4.46
CA GLU A 283 16.42 20.63 -5.19
C GLU A 283 17.69 20.72 -6.05
N ASP A 284 18.79 20.14 -5.57
CA ASP A 284 20.10 20.10 -6.23
C ASP A 284 20.94 18.97 -5.61
N GLU A 285 20.88 17.77 -6.20
CA GLU A 285 21.52 16.58 -5.66
C GLU A 285 23.05 16.73 -5.59
N GLY A 286 23.63 16.43 -4.42
CA GLY A 286 25.06 16.59 -4.16
C GLY A 286 25.51 18.00 -3.77
N ASN A 287 24.58 18.97 -3.67
CA ASN A 287 24.87 20.30 -3.17
C ASN A 287 25.14 20.29 -1.66
N GLU A 288 26.38 20.61 -1.27
CA GLU A 288 26.84 20.60 0.13
C GLU A 288 26.05 21.53 1.06
N GLU A 289 25.58 22.68 0.56
CA GLU A 289 24.76 23.61 1.35
C GLU A 289 23.38 22.99 1.64
N ASN A 290 22.74 22.42 0.62
CA ASN A 290 21.46 21.72 0.78
C ASN A 290 21.60 20.50 1.69
N LEU A 291 22.68 19.71 1.57
CA LEU A 291 22.98 18.59 2.47
C LEU A 291 23.16 19.05 3.92
N ALA A 292 23.86 20.17 4.16
CA ALA A 292 24.02 20.74 5.50
C ALA A 292 22.68 21.22 6.09
N ILE A 293 21.83 21.87 5.29
CA ILE A 293 20.49 22.31 5.69
C ILE A 293 19.62 21.10 6.05
N ALA A 294 19.58 20.09 5.18
CA ALA A 294 18.83 18.86 5.40
C ALA A 294 19.31 18.13 6.67
N ARG A 295 20.62 18.00 6.88
CA ARG A 295 21.20 17.42 8.10
C ARG A 295 20.81 18.19 9.36
N ASN A 296 20.77 19.52 9.30
CA ASN A 296 20.31 20.35 10.42
C ASN A 296 18.82 20.12 10.72
N LEU A 297 17.97 20.01 9.70
CA LEU A 297 16.55 19.70 9.87
C LEU A 297 16.32 18.36 10.59
N LEU A 298 17.14 17.35 10.26
CA LEU A 298 17.05 16.00 10.85
C LEU A 298 17.62 15.89 12.27
N THR A 299 18.66 16.68 12.58
CA THR A 299 19.37 16.58 13.87
C THR A 299 18.95 17.64 14.89
N SER A 300 18.16 18.64 14.48
CA SER A 300 17.76 19.75 15.32
C SER A 300 16.98 19.29 16.56
N LYS A 301 17.47 19.74 17.73
CA LYS A 301 16.82 19.52 19.03
C LYS A 301 15.79 20.60 19.38
N THR A 302 15.47 21.49 18.45
CA THR A 302 14.48 22.55 18.68
C THR A 302 13.10 21.94 19.00
N PRO A 303 12.49 22.23 20.16
CA PRO A 303 11.17 21.72 20.51
C PRO A 303 10.10 22.25 19.55
N PHE A 304 9.13 21.38 19.23
CA PHE A 304 7.94 21.76 18.47
C PHE A 304 7.03 22.67 19.31
N LYS A 305 6.54 23.76 18.72
CA LYS A 305 5.82 24.85 19.43
C LYS A 305 4.33 24.96 19.10
N LEU A 306 3.87 24.41 17.98
CA LEU A 306 2.46 24.50 17.60
C LEU A 306 1.63 23.40 18.27
N THR A 307 0.30 23.51 18.16
CA THR A 307 -0.58 22.40 18.50
C THR A 307 -0.49 21.39 17.37
N ASN A 308 -0.36 20.11 17.71
CA ASN A 308 -0.52 19.07 16.70
C ASN A 308 -2.01 18.97 16.36
N ASP A 309 -2.38 19.48 15.19
CA ASP A 309 -3.72 19.50 14.63
C ASP A 309 -3.88 18.50 13.46
N ASP A 310 -3.01 17.49 13.39
CA ASP A 310 -3.09 16.43 12.39
C ASP A 310 -4.43 15.70 12.47
N TRP A 311 -5.15 15.69 11.34
CA TRP A 311 -6.41 14.98 11.20
C TRP A 311 -6.21 13.45 11.21
N MET A 312 -5.01 12.97 10.83
CA MET A 312 -4.69 11.55 10.77
C MET A 312 -3.88 11.13 12.00
N PRO A 313 -4.40 10.22 12.85
CA PRO A 313 -3.77 9.87 14.13
C PRO A 313 -2.49 9.01 13.98
N TRP A 314 -2.19 8.55 12.77
CA TRP A 314 -1.04 7.70 12.48
C TRP A 314 -0.08 8.42 11.53
N SER A 315 1.21 8.46 11.90
CA SER A 315 2.26 9.07 11.09
C SER A 315 3.22 8.02 10.53
N ALA A 316 3.76 8.28 9.35
CA ALA A 316 4.83 7.51 8.71
C ALA A 316 6.23 8.03 9.10
N ASN A 317 6.38 8.58 10.31
CA ASN A 317 7.56 9.32 10.73
C ASN A 317 8.89 8.56 10.61
N ASP A 318 8.92 7.27 10.92
CA ASP A 318 10.15 6.47 10.77
C ASP A 318 10.48 6.19 9.29
N ALA A 319 9.47 6.04 8.43
CA ALA A 319 9.67 5.94 6.99
C ALA A 319 10.22 7.25 6.41
N TYR A 320 9.69 8.41 6.85
CA TYR A 320 10.23 9.71 6.44
C TYR A 320 11.66 9.93 6.91
N GLN A 321 11.97 9.56 8.14
CA GLN A 321 13.34 9.63 8.65
C GLN A 321 14.28 8.75 7.83
N LEU A 322 13.86 7.53 7.49
CA LEU A 322 14.65 6.62 6.68
C LEU A 322 14.94 7.22 5.30
N ILE A 323 13.91 7.69 4.59
CA ILE A 323 14.06 8.35 3.28
C ILE A 323 14.98 9.58 3.38
N ALA A 324 14.77 10.43 4.37
CA ALA A 324 15.55 11.66 4.52
C ALA A 324 17.02 11.37 4.88
N TRP A 325 17.30 10.38 5.72
CA TRP A 325 18.67 9.99 6.04
C TRP A 325 19.38 9.33 4.86
N LEU A 326 18.68 8.51 4.07
CA LEU A 326 19.23 7.96 2.83
C LEU A 326 19.60 9.05 1.83
N ALA A 327 18.83 10.14 1.77
CA ALA A 327 19.15 11.28 0.92
C ALA A 327 20.36 12.09 1.43
N VAL A 328 20.59 12.14 2.75
CA VAL A 328 21.61 13.01 3.38
C VAL A 328 22.94 12.30 3.66
N ASP A 329 22.89 11.03 4.07
CA ASP A 329 24.02 10.23 4.54
C ASP A 329 23.70 8.74 4.40
N PRO A 330 23.66 8.20 3.16
CA PRO A 330 23.26 6.82 2.89
C PRO A 330 24.16 5.78 3.57
N ASP A 331 25.46 6.07 3.68
CA ASP A 331 26.45 5.20 4.34
C ASP A 331 26.47 5.36 5.87
N GLY A 332 25.67 6.28 6.40
CA GLY A 332 25.58 6.57 7.83
C GLY A 332 24.88 5.47 8.63
N SER A 333 24.97 5.55 9.96
CA SER A 333 24.27 4.59 10.85
C SER A 333 22.78 4.90 11.05
N GLU A 334 22.31 6.09 10.68
CA GLU A 334 20.94 6.54 10.92
C GLU A 334 19.88 5.84 10.04
N PRO A 335 20.13 5.58 8.73
CA PRO A 335 19.24 4.75 7.90
C PRO A 335 18.91 3.40 8.55
N SER A 336 19.92 2.60 8.93
CA SER A 336 19.68 1.27 9.53
C SER A 336 18.93 1.37 10.87
N LYS A 337 19.21 2.38 11.70
CA LYS A 337 18.46 2.62 12.95
C LYS A 337 17.00 3.00 12.69
N ALA A 338 16.72 3.77 11.64
CA ALA A 338 15.36 4.14 11.24
C ALA A 338 14.60 2.92 10.72
N LEU A 339 15.24 2.08 9.90
CA LEU A 339 14.69 0.80 9.46
C LEU A 339 14.36 -0.12 10.65
N ASP A 340 15.27 -0.24 11.62
CA ASP A 340 15.05 -1.05 12.83
C ASP A 340 13.89 -0.57 13.70
N ARG A 341 13.67 0.74 13.80
CA ARG A 341 12.48 1.29 14.48
C ARG A 341 11.21 0.93 13.71
N MET A 342 11.21 1.18 12.41
CA MET A 342 10.07 0.93 11.53
C MET A 342 9.63 -0.54 11.56
N LEU A 343 10.57 -1.48 11.57
CA LEU A 343 10.28 -2.93 11.62
C LEU A 343 9.72 -3.38 12.97
N ARG A 344 10.11 -2.74 14.07
CA ARG A 344 9.58 -3.01 15.42
C ARG A 344 8.14 -2.54 15.61
N ASP A 345 7.73 -1.52 14.87
CA ASP A 345 6.39 -0.92 14.96
C ASP A 345 5.30 -1.68 14.18
N ARG A 346 5.66 -2.78 13.51
CA ARG A 346 4.72 -3.59 12.74
C ARG A 346 3.73 -4.34 13.63
N ASN A 347 2.51 -4.48 13.11
CA ASN A 347 1.50 -5.32 13.75
C ASN A 347 1.85 -6.82 13.58
N PRO A 348 1.18 -7.72 14.32
CA PRO A 348 1.42 -9.16 14.18
C PRO A 348 1.18 -9.72 12.77
N TYR A 349 0.46 -9.02 11.89
CA TYR A 349 0.24 -9.44 10.50
C TYR A 349 1.36 -9.03 9.55
N GLY A 350 2.36 -8.31 10.04
CA GLY A 350 3.48 -7.82 9.25
C GLY A 350 3.18 -6.56 8.44
N GLN A 351 2.21 -5.77 8.89
CA GLN A 351 1.77 -4.54 8.25
C GLN A 351 1.90 -3.36 9.22
N TRP A 352 1.91 -2.16 8.66
CA TRP A 352 1.68 -0.94 9.42
C TRP A 352 0.20 -0.57 9.44
N LYS A 353 -0.19 0.32 10.36
CA LYS A 353 -1.58 0.51 10.81
C LYS A 353 -2.57 0.96 9.72
N THR A 354 -2.11 1.64 8.68
CA THR A 354 -2.95 2.21 7.61
C THR A 354 -2.32 2.01 6.23
N THR A 355 -3.11 2.11 5.17
CA THR A 355 -2.64 2.13 3.77
C THR A 355 -1.53 3.14 3.57
N TRP A 356 -1.73 4.37 4.06
CA TRP A 356 -0.73 5.44 4.10
C TRP A 356 0.62 5.00 4.68
N VAL A 357 0.64 4.48 5.92
CA VAL A 357 1.91 4.12 6.58
C VAL A 357 2.57 2.94 5.86
N ASN A 358 1.78 1.98 5.36
CA ASN A 358 2.32 0.90 4.54
C ASN A 358 2.97 1.43 3.24
N GLY A 359 2.32 2.37 2.55
CA GLY A 359 2.83 2.94 1.30
C GLY A 359 4.17 3.63 1.50
N TRP A 360 4.27 4.49 2.51
CA TRP A 360 5.53 5.16 2.86
C TRP A 360 6.62 4.20 3.36
N SER A 361 6.25 3.19 4.15
CA SER A 361 7.23 2.20 4.64
C SER A 361 7.80 1.38 3.50
N LEU A 362 6.98 1.02 2.49
CA LEU A 362 7.45 0.35 1.28
C LEU A 362 8.39 1.23 0.47
N LEU A 363 8.03 2.50 0.28
CA LEU A 363 8.91 3.45 -0.40
C LEU A 363 10.25 3.57 0.32
N ALA A 364 10.24 3.71 1.64
CA ALA A 364 11.47 3.83 2.44
C ALA A 364 12.34 2.57 2.37
N MET A 365 11.73 1.38 2.37
CA MET A 365 12.45 0.11 2.18
C MET A 365 13.01 -0.04 0.75
N ALA A 366 12.29 0.44 -0.26
CA ALA A 366 12.77 0.46 -1.65
C ALA A 366 13.97 1.39 -1.80
N SER A 367 13.91 2.60 -1.25
CA SER A 367 15.05 3.53 -1.21
C SER A 367 16.23 2.94 -0.44
N TYR A 368 16.00 2.21 0.66
CA TYR A 368 17.06 1.52 1.39
C TYR A 368 17.72 0.43 0.55
N ALA A 369 16.93 -0.37 -0.18
CA ALA A 369 17.43 -1.39 -1.10
C ALA A 369 18.37 -0.84 -2.17
N GLN A 370 18.07 0.35 -2.72
CA GLN A 370 18.91 1.00 -3.73
C GLN A 370 20.29 1.41 -3.21
N ASN A 371 20.41 1.62 -1.90
CA ASN A 371 21.64 2.09 -1.24
C ASN A 371 22.43 0.94 -0.58
N GLU A 372 21.95 -0.30 -0.66
CA GLU A 372 22.61 -1.49 -0.09
C GLU A 372 23.18 -2.38 -1.19
N ASP A 373 24.31 -3.02 -0.92
CA ASP A 373 24.85 -4.07 -1.78
C ASP A 373 24.06 -5.38 -1.55
N LEU A 374 22.95 -5.51 -2.27
CA LEU A 374 22.04 -6.66 -2.17
C LEU A 374 22.56 -7.86 -2.96
N ASP A 375 23.71 -8.38 -2.55
CA ASP A 375 24.30 -9.57 -3.15
C ASP A 375 23.36 -10.79 -3.01
N SER A 376 23.04 -11.39 -4.16
CA SER A 376 21.99 -12.42 -4.32
C SER A 376 22.41 -13.84 -3.91
N GLU A 377 23.57 -14.01 -3.26
CA GLU A 377 24.07 -15.35 -2.94
C GLU A 377 23.08 -16.12 -2.03
N PRO A 378 22.60 -17.29 -2.48
CA PRO A 378 21.59 -18.05 -1.75
C PRO A 378 22.11 -18.48 -0.38
N VAL A 379 21.28 -18.28 0.64
CA VAL A 379 21.57 -18.77 2.00
C VAL A 379 21.63 -20.29 1.95
N THR A 380 22.81 -20.84 2.18
CA THR A 380 22.99 -22.30 2.28
C THR A 380 22.65 -22.71 3.71
N LEU A 381 21.52 -23.39 3.89
CA LEU A 381 21.15 -24.01 5.16
C LEU A 381 21.87 -25.36 5.23
N ALA A 382 22.79 -25.49 6.20
CA ALA A 382 23.55 -26.73 6.46
C ALA A 382 22.79 -27.68 7.39
#